data_AF-A0A1I1SVS6-F1
#
_entry.id   AF-A0A1I1SVS6-F1
#
_cell.length_a   1.000
_cell.length_b   1.000
_cell.length_c   1.000
_cell.angle_alpha   90.00
_cell.angle_beta   90.00
_cell.angle_gamma   90.00
#
_symmetry.space_group_name_H-M   'P 1'
#
loop_
_entity.id
_entity.type
_entity.pdbx_description
1 polymer ?
#
loop_
_entity_poly.entity_id
_entity_poly.type
_entity_poly.pdbx_seq_one_letter_code
_entity_poly.pdbx_strand_id
1 'polypeptide(L)'
;MDVFAKNKDYRKFTIASFLSGAGNILFYLALITYASKLRNYALAISLISISESVPQILQVFSGYLADRTKNKFKLMVWLAAIRFGLYLIVGLLFASGFAGWNLVLAVIGINLISDIAGSYSNGLQMPLVVNIVGDDEVAEAEGFVSGINGIINMIAQFIGSGLYFSCLIPV
;
A
#
# COMPACT_ATOMS: atom_id res chain seq x y z
N MET A 1 -23.20 7.07 6.91
CA MET A 1 -22.84 7.62 5.57
C MET A 1 -22.86 9.15 5.53
N ASP A 2 -23.24 9.82 6.63
CA ASP A 2 -23.46 11.26 6.62
C ASP A 2 -22.12 12.02 6.64
N VAL A 3 -21.12 11.48 7.35
CA VAL A 3 -19.77 12.03 7.47
C VAL A 3 -19.03 12.10 6.12
N PHE A 4 -19.12 11.04 5.30
CA PHE A 4 -18.53 11.00 3.96
C PHE A 4 -19.19 11.98 2.98
N ALA A 5 -20.51 12.17 3.10
CA ALA A 5 -21.24 13.10 2.24
C ALA A 5 -21.05 14.56 2.66
N LYS A 6 -21.02 14.84 3.97
CA LYS A 6 -20.93 16.17 4.57
C LYS A 6 -19.52 16.76 4.55
N ASN A 7 -18.49 15.96 4.86
CA ASN A 7 -17.13 16.45 5.03
C ASN A 7 -16.30 16.24 3.75
N LYS A 8 -16.04 17.33 3.02
CA LYS A 8 -15.29 17.31 1.76
C LYS A 8 -13.84 16.84 1.93
N ASP A 9 -13.21 17.14 3.07
CA ASP A 9 -11.81 16.80 3.31
C ASP A 9 -11.66 15.33 3.73
N TYR A 10 -12.57 14.85 4.57
CA TYR A 10 -12.70 13.42 4.87
C TYR A 10 -12.94 12.61 3.60
N ARG A 11 -13.86 13.06 2.73
CA ARG A 11 -14.13 12.38 1.45
C ARG A 11 -12.90 12.28 0.56
N LYS A 12 -12.16 13.38 0.37
CA LYS A 12 -10.93 13.39 -0.44
C LYS A 12 -9.87 12.46 0.17
N PHE A 13 -9.70 12.52 1.49
CA PHE A 13 -8.77 11.67 2.21
C PHE A 13 -9.09 10.19 2.01
N THR A 14 -10.35 9.81 2.26
CA THR A 14 -10.84 8.44 2.11
C THR A 14 -10.67 7.91 0.68
N ILE A 15 -10.98 8.71 -0.35
CA ILE A 15 -10.75 8.33 -1.75
C ILE A 15 -9.25 8.14 -2.05
N ALA A 16 -8.40 9.06 -1.56
CA ALA A 16 -6.96 8.96 -1.75
C ALA A 16 -6.37 7.72 -1.05
N SER A 17 -6.84 7.40 0.16
CA SER A 17 -6.47 6.19 0.88
C SER A 17 -6.88 4.93 0.11
N PHE A 18 -8.08 4.88 -0.45
CA PHE A 18 -8.51 3.75 -1.27
C PHE A 18 -7.69 3.59 -2.53
N LEU A 19 -7.42 4.68 -3.25
CA LEU A 19 -6.60 4.64 -4.45
C LEU A 19 -5.17 4.17 -4.13
N SER A 20 -4.59 4.66 -3.03
CA SER A 20 -3.28 4.22 -2.58
C SER A 20 -3.29 2.75 -2.17
N GLY A 21 -4.33 2.27 -1.49
CA GLY A 21 -4.45 0.87 -1.07
C GLY A 21 -4.59 -0.08 -2.27
N ALA A 22 -5.51 0.25 -3.19
CA ALA A 22 -5.70 -0.49 -4.43
C ALA A 22 -4.41 -0.54 -5.26
N GLY A 23 -3.72 0.59 -5.41
CA GLY A 23 -2.43 0.66 -6.10
C GLY A 23 -1.37 -0.25 -5.47
N ASN A 24 -1.31 -0.32 -4.14
CA ASN A 24 -0.38 -1.19 -3.42
C ASN A 24 -0.64 -2.67 -3.73
N ILE A 25 -1.92 -3.08 -3.70
CA ILE A 25 -2.30 -4.46 -3.98
C ILE A 25 -2.01 -4.83 -5.44
N LEU A 26 -2.36 -3.96 -6.38
CA LEU A 26 -2.07 -4.19 -7.80
C LEU A 26 -0.57 -4.28 -8.08
N PHE A 27 0.23 -3.41 -7.45
CA PHE A 27 1.69 -3.45 -7.54
C PHE A 27 2.25 -4.76 -7.01
N TYR A 28 1.80 -5.20 -5.84
CA TYR A 28 2.21 -6.46 -5.23
C TYR A 28 1.91 -7.65 -6.14
N LEU A 29 0.68 -7.73 -6.65
CA LEU A 29 0.26 -8.79 -7.57
C LEU A 29 1.11 -8.80 -8.84
N ALA A 30 1.40 -7.62 -9.42
CA ALA A 30 2.27 -7.50 -10.59
C ALA A 30 3.70 -7.98 -10.29
N LEU A 31 4.25 -7.63 -9.13
CA LEU A 31 5.60 -8.03 -8.70
C LEU A 31 5.69 -9.54 -8.49
N ILE A 32 4.71 -10.16 -7.82
CA ILE A 32 4.65 -11.62 -7.66
C ILE A 32 4.48 -12.33 -9.00
N THR A 33 3.61 -11.81 -9.87
CA THR A 33 3.38 -12.37 -11.22
C THR A 33 4.63 -12.31 -12.09
N TYR A 34 5.47 -11.28 -11.90
CA TYR A 34 6.77 -11.22 -12.54
C TYR A 34 7.77 -12.20 -11.90
N ALA A 35 7.83 -12.27 -10.57
CA ALA A 35 8.71 -13.17 -9.83
C ALA A 35 8.42 -14.65 -10.10
N SER A 36 7.16 -15.02 -10.38
CA SER A 36 6.76 -16.39 -10.71
C SER A 36 7.38 -16.91 -12.01
N LYS A 37 7.80 -16.02 -12.90
CA LYS A 37 8.45 -16.36 -14.18
C LYS A 37 9.95 -16.65 -14.04
N LEU A 38 10.54 -16.45 -12.86
CA LEU A 38 11.96 -16.71 -12.62
C LEU A 38 12.21 -18.20 -12.33
N ARG A 39 13.39 -18.70 -12.73
CA ARG A 39 13.81 -20.10 -12.52
C ARG A 39 13.74 -20.56 -11.05
N ASN A 40 13.93 -19.62 -10.11
CA ASN A 40 13.85 -19.87 -8.66
C ASN A 40 12.72 -19.03 -8.02
N TYR A 41 11.51 -19.11 -8.58
CA TYR A 41 10.37 -18.29 -8.17
C TYR A 41 10.05 -18.36 -6.66
N ALA A 42 10.18 -19.53 -6.04
CA ALA A 42 9.91 -19.70 -4.61
C ALA A 42 10.79 -18.80 -3.74
N LEU A 43 12.08 -18.68 -4.10
CA LEU A 43 13.00 -17.76 -3.42
C LEU A 43 12.61 -16.30 -3.66
N ALA A 44 12.26 -15.94 -4.90
CA ALA A 44 11.90 -14.57 -5.24
C ALA A 44 10.65 -14.12 -4.47
N ILE A 45 9.60 -14.95 -4.47
CA ILE A 45 8.36 -14.69 -3.74
C ILE A 45 8.64 -14.63 -2.23
N SER A 46 9.46 -15.54 -1.68
CA SER A 46 9.82 -15.50 -0.26
C SER A 46 10.50 -14.20 0.16
N LEU A 47 11.42 -13.68 -0.66
CA LEU A 47 12.10 -12.40 -0.40
C LEU A 47 11.14 -11.22 -0.46
N ILE A 48 10.19 -11.23 -1.39
CA ILE A 48 9.11 -10.23 -1.46
C ILE A 48 8.29 -10.27 -0.16
N SER A 49 7.81 -11.44 0.26
CA SER A 49 6.99 -11.57 1.48
C SER A 49 7.74 -11.18 2.76
N ILE A 50 9.03 -11.54 2.87
CA ILE A 50 9.88 -11.13 4.00
C ILE A 50 10.03 -9.60 4.00
N SER A 51 10.27 -9.00 2.83
CA SER A 51 10.39 -7.55 2.68
C SER A 51 9.11 -6.84 3.13
N GLU A 52 7.93 -7.34 2.79
CA GLU A 52 6.65 -6.76 3.23
C GLU A 52 6.38 -6.92 4.74
N SER A 53 6.91 -7.98 5.35
CA SER A 53 6.74 -8.22 6.78
C SER A 53 7.54 -7.22 7.63
N VAL A 54 8.65 -6.69 7.10
CA VAL A 54 9.51 -5.75 7.83
C VAL A 54 8.78 -4.43 8.18
N PRO A 55 8.15 -3.71 7.24
CA PRO A 55 7.34 -2.52 7.54
C PRO A 55 6.20 -2.76 8.53
N GLN A 56 5.60 -3.96 8.54
CA GLN A 56 4.53 -4.31 9.47
C GLN A 56 5.03 -4.37 10.92
N ILE A 57 6.20 -4.99 11.14
CA ILE A 57 6.85 -5.01 12.46
C ILE A 57 7.23 -3.59 12.89
N LEU A 58 7.71 -2.76 11.96
CA LEU A 58 8.05 -1.36 12.22
C LEU A 58 6.84 -0.46 12.48
N GLN A 59 5.62 -0.92 12.13
CA GLN A 59 4.39 -0.14 12.30
C GLN A 59 4.12 0.20 13.76
N VAL A 60 4.46 -0.70 14.68
CA VAL A 60 4.29 -0.49 16.14
C VAL A 60 5.07 0.75 16.60
N PHE A 61 6.30 0.93 16.12
CA PHE A 61 7.09 2.13 16.40
C PHE A 61 6.54 3.36 15.70
N SER A 62 6.03 3.17 14.48
CA SER A 62 5.49 4.25 13.66
C SER A 62 4.31 4.96 14.33
N GLY A 63 3.43 4.24 15.04
CA GLY A 63 2.32 4.81 15.82
C GLY A 63 2.81 5.67 16.98
N TYR A 64 3.83 5.22 17.71
CA TYR A 64 4.45 6.02 18.77
C TYR A 64 5.07 7.33 18.25
N LEU A 65 5.75 7.28 17.09
CA LEU A 65 6.32 8.48 16.46
C LEU A 65 5.23 9.40 15.87
N ALA A 66 4.11 8.85 15.42
CA ALA A 66 3.01 9.59 14.84
C ALA A 66 2.34 10.53 15.87
N ASP A 67 2.24 10.09 17.14
CA ASP A 67 1.70 10.91 18.22
C ASP A 67 2.52 12.17 18.49
N ARG A 68 3.84 12.11 18.30
CA ARG A 68 4.74 13.27 18.49
C ARG A 68 4.87 14.18 17.27
N THR A 69 4.22 13.85 16.16
CA THR A 69 4.35 14.59 14.90
C THR A 69 3.41 15.79 14.86
N LYS A 70 3.98 17.01 14.79
CA LYS A 70 3.20 18.26 14.79
C LYS A 70 2.36 18.48 13.53
N ASN A 71 2.95 18.27 12.34
CA ASN A 71 2.32 18.55 11.04
C ASN A 71 1.99 17.27 10.27
N LYS A 72 1.04 16.48 10.79
CA LYS A 72 0.68 15.13 10.30
C LYS A 72 0.27 15.13 8.82
N PHE A 73 -0.63 16.03 8.42
CA PHE A 73 -1.12 16.12 7.05
C PHE A 73 -0.01 16.45 6.03
N LYS A 74 0.81 17.48 6.32
CA LYS A 74 1.91 17.89 5.44
C LYS A 74 2.93 16.75 5.26
N LEU A 75 3.21 16.01 6.32
CA LEU A 75 4.12 14.87 6.27
C LEU A 75 3.53 13.71 5.46
N MET A 76 2.25 13.37 5.62
CA MET A 76 1.58 12.36 4.79
C MET A 76 1.65 12.71 3.30
N VAL A 77 1.40 13.97 2.93
CA VAL A 77 1.51 14.44 1.54
C VAL A 77 2.94 14.29 1.01
N TRP A 78 3.95 14.64 1.81
CA TRP A 78 5.36 14.46 1.44
C TRP A 78 5.73 12.98 1.27
N LEU A 79 5.30 12.11 2.17
CA LEU A 79 5.53 10.67 2.07
C LEU A 79 4.84 10.08 0.83
N ALA A 80 3.62 10.53 0.52
CA ALA A 80 2.91 10.14 -0.69
C ALA A 80 3.66 10.57 -1.97
N ALA A 81 4.21 11.79 -1.99
CA ALA A 81 5.03 12.27 -3.11
C ALA A 81 6.33 11.46 -3.27
N ILE A 82 6.99 11.11 -2.17
CA ILE A 82 8.18 10.24 -2.20
C ILE A 82 7.82 8.87 -2.77
N ARG A 83 6.74 8.23 -2.27
CA ARG A 83 6.27 6.92 -2.77
C ARG A 83 5.93 6.98 -4.25
N PHE A 84 5.26 8.03 -4.71
CA PHE A 84 4.98 8.24 -6.13
C PHE A 84 6.28 8.29 -6.96
N GLY A 85 7.29 9.04 -6.51
CA GLY A 85 8.60 9.07 -7.16
C GLY A 85 9.28 7.70 -7.20
N LEU A 86 9.24 6.95 -6.11
CA LEU A 86 9.79 5.58 -6.04
C LEU A 86 9.10 4.64 -7.04
N TYR A 87 7.76 4.68 -7.12
CA TYR A 87 7.02 3.85 -8.08
C TYR A 87 7.23 4.26 -9.53
N LEU A 88 7.46 5.55 -9.82
CA LEU A 88 7.90 5.98 -11.14
C LEU A 88 9.26 5.39 -11.51
N ILE A 89 10.22 5.35 -10.58
CA ILE A 89 11.52 4.70 -10.80
C ILE A 89 11.32 3.21 -11.10
N VAL A 90 10.44 2.52 -10.37
CA VAL A 90 10.12 1.13 -10.66
C VAL A 90 9.56 0.98 -12.08
N GLY A 91 8.59 1.81 -12.48
CA GLY A 91 8.05 1.79 -13.84
C GLY A 91 9.13 2.00 -14.91
N LEU A 92 10.08 2.92 -14.67
CA LEU A 92 11.22 3.14 -15.55
C LEU A 92 12.16 1.93 -15.59
N LEU A 93 12.41 1.25 -14.47
CA LEU A 93 13.23 0.03 -14.45
C LEU A 93 12.63 -1.06 -15.33
N PHE A 94 11.30 -1.26 -15.27
CA PHE A 94 10.60 -2.19 -16.15
C PHE A 94 10.68 -1.77 -17.63
N ALA A 95 10.64 -0.47 -17.93
CA ALA A 95 10.75 0.06 -19.29
C ALA A 95 12.18 0.02 -19.86
N SER A 96 13.20 0.05 -19.00
CA SER A 96 14.62 0.20 -19.38
C SER A 96 15.29 -1.12 -19.82
N GLY A 97 14.53 -2.21 -19.93
CA GLY A 97 15.05 -3.53 -20.34
C GLY A 97 15.80 -4.29 -19.23
N PHE A 98 15.77 -3.80 -17.98
CA PHE A 98 16.21 -4.60 -16.84
C PHE A 98 15.31 -5.83 -16.72
N ALA A 99 15.90 -7.02 -16.54
CA ALA A 99 15.17 -8.27 -16.47
C ALA A 99 15.81 -9.23 -15.45
N GLY A 100 15.08 -10.31 -15.15
CA GLY A 100 15.55 -11.35 -14.25
C GLY A 100 15.65 -10.90 -12.78
N TRP A 101 16.62 -11.47 -12.08
CA TRP A 101 16.84 -11.29 -10.64
C TRP A 101 17.22 -9.86 -10.25
N ASN A 102 18.02 -9.18 -11.07
CA ASN A 102 18.47 -7.82 -10.78
C ASN A 102 17.29 -6.85 -10.71
N LEU A 103 16.30 -7.02 -11.60
CA LEU A 103 15.07 -6.24 -11.54
C LEU A 103 14.29 -6.52 -10.27
N VAL A 104 14.06 -7.80 -9.94
CA VAL A 104 13.31 -8.18 -8.73
C VAL A 104 13.96 -7.62 -7.47
N LEU A 105 15.27 -7.77 -7.32
CA LEU A 105 15.99 -7.28 -6.13
C LEU A 105 15.94 -5.75 -6.01
N ALA A 106 16.10 -5.03 -7.13
CA ALA A 106 15.98 -3.58 -7.15
C ALA A 106 14.56 -3.13 -6.76
N VAL A 107 13.54 -3.79 -7.32
CA VAL A 107 12.14 -3.47 -7.04
C VAL A 107 11.77 -3.80 -5.58
N ILE A 108 12.23 -4.92 -5.02
CA ILE A 108 12.07 -5.25 -3.60
C ILE A 108 12.68 -4.15 -2.72
N GLY A 109 13.91 -3.72 -3.02
CA GLY A 109 14.57 -2.68 -2.23
C GLY A 109 13.82 -1.34 -2.27
N ILE A 110 13.35 -0.93 -3.46
CA ILE A 110 12.57 0.30 -3.61
C ILE A 110 11.22 0.19 -2.90
N ASN A 111 10.54 -0.95 -3.06
CA ASN A 111 9.25 -1.20 -2.44
C ASN A 111 9.35 -1.23 -0.91
N LEU A 112 10.40 -1.84 -0.33
CA LEU A 112 10.66 -1.80 1.10
C LEU A 112 10.71 -0.37 1.65
N ILE A 113 11.44 0.53 0.98
CA ILE A 113 11.53 1.94 1.38
C ILE A 113 10.17 2.63 1.28
N SER A 114 9.43 2.37 0.18
CA SER A 114 8.07 2.89 -0.02
C SER A 114 7.12 2.41 1.08
N ASP A 115 7.23 1.15 1.50
CA ASP A 115 6.32 0.54 2.47
C ASP A 115 6.64 0.97 3.90
N ILE A 116 7.90 1.23 4.23
CA ILE A 116 8.27 1.90 5.49
C ILE A 116 7.63 3.30 5.54
N ALA A 117 7.74 4.08 4.47
CA ALA A 117 7.11 5.39 4.36
C ALA A 117 5.57 5.30 4.44
N GLY A 118 4.98 4.30 3.79
CA GLY A 118 3.54 4.02 3.83
C GLY A 118 3.06 3.61 5.22
N SER A 119 3.78 2.72 5.89
CA SER A 119 3.49 2.25 7.25
C SER A 119 3.48 3.43 8.24
N TYR A 120 4.45 4.33 8.13
CA TYR A 120 4.46 5.55 8.94
C TYR A 120 3.31 6.51 8.62
N SER A 121 2.95 6.67 7.34
CA SER A 121 1.75 7.41 6.93
C SER A 121 0.48 6.80 7.54
N ASN A 122 0.36 5.47 7.60
CA ASN A 122 -0.78 4.79 8.21
C ASN A 122 -0.84 5.05 9.73
N GLY A 123 0.30 5.12 10.42
CA GLY A 123 0.35 5.53 11.82
C GLY A 123 -0.18 6.95 12.09
N LEU A 124 -0.09 7.84 11.08
CA LEU A 124 -0.60 9.21 11.15
C LEU A 124 -2.09 9.33 10.79
N GLN A 125 -2.69 8.29 10.21
CA GLN A 125 -4.05 8.31 9.68
C GLN A 125 -5.11 8.39 10.78
N MET A 126 -5.06 7.53 11.79
CA MET A 126 -6.05 7.52 12.88
C MET A 126 -6.12 8.88 13.62
N PRO A 127 -4.99 9.48 14.05
CA PRO A 127 -5.02 10.83 14.64
C PRO A 127 -5.53 11.91 13.69
N LEU A 128 -5.35 11.75 12.37
CA LEU A 128 -5.83 12.70 11.38
C LEU A 128 -7.35 12.58 11.19
N VAL A 129 -7.88 11.36 11.13
CA VAL A 129 -9.33 11.10 11.02
C VAL A 129 -10.04 11.72 12.22
N VAL A 130 -9.57 11.46 13.45
CA VAL A 130 -10.09 12.08 14.68
C VAL A 130 -10.15 13.61 14.57
N ASN A 131 -9.09 14.26 14.07
CA ASN A 131 -9.07 15.72 13.89
C ASN A 131 -10.02 16.24 12.80
N ILE A 132 -10.37 15.43 11.80
CA ILE A 132 -11.22 15.85 10.67
C ILE A 132 -12.70 15.68 10.98
N VAL A 133 -13.10 14.59 11.66
CA VAL A 133 -14.51 14.25 11.90
C VAL A 133 -14.97 14.49 13.34
N GLY A 134 -14.06 14.62 14.30
CA GLY A 134 -14.39 14.75 15.73
C GLY A 134 -14.69 13.40 16.38
N ASP A 135 -14.43 13.29 17.69
CA ASP A 135 -14.45 12.02 18.45
C ASP A 135 -15.77 11.24 18.32
N ASP A 136 -16.90 11.96 18.24
CA ASP A 136 -18.24 11.38 18.18
C ASP A 136 -18.52 10.62 16.87
N GLU A 137 -17.85 10.99 15.77
CA GLU A 137 -18.09 10.46 14.43
C GLU A 137 -17.00 9.47 13.97
N VAL A 138 -15.94 9.25 14.76
CA VAL A 138 -14.81 8.37 14.41
C VAL A 138 -15.25 6.92 14.18
N ALA A 139 -16.17 6.41 15.00
CA ALA A 139 -16.65 5.04 14.87
C ALA A 139 -17.38 4.80 13.53
N GLU A 140 -18.17 5.78 13.08
CA GLU A 140 -18.85 5.72 11.77
C GLU A 140 -17.83 5.81 10.63
N ALA A 141 -16.85 6.72 10.75
CA ALA A 141 -15.80 6.93 9.76
C ALA A 141 -14.93 5.67 9.57
N GLU A 142 -14.45 5.07 10.66
CA GLU A 142 -13.63 3.85 10.61
C GLU A 142 -14.44 2.64 10.14
N GLY A 143 -15.70 2.52 10.55
CA GLY A 143 -16.61 1.48 10.06
C GLY A 143 -16.79 1.53 8.54
N PHE A 144 -16.93 2.74 7.97
CA PHE A 144 -17.02 2.94 6.53
C PHE A 144 -15.72 2.58 5.80
N VAL A 145 -14.57 3.07 6.29
CA VAL A 145 -13.25 2.77 5.72
C VAL A 145 -12.96 1.27 5.75
N SER A 146 -13.25 0.61 6.88
CA SER A 146 -13.06 -0.82 7.06
C SER A 146 -13.95 -1.64 6.11
N GLY A 147 -15.23 -1.24 5.96
CA GLY A 147 -16.16 -1.87 5.01
C GLY A 147 -15.65 -1.80 3.56
N ILE A 148 -15.15 -0.64 3.13
CA ILE A 148 -14.61 -0.48 1.77
C ILE A 148 -13.31 -1.26 1.60
N ASN A 149 -12.41 -1.25 2.58
CA ASN A 149 -11.20 -2.06 2.53
C ASN A 149 -11.53 -3.56 2.42
N GLY A 150 -12.58 -4.03 3.09
CA GLY A 150 -13.10 -5.39 2.94
C GLY A 150 -13.50 -5.72 1.50
N ILE A 151 -14.26 -4.82 0.84
CA ILE A 151 -14.67 -4.98 -0.56
C ILE A 151 -13.44 -4.98 -1.49
N ILE A 152 -12.51 -4.04 -1.30
CA ILE A 152 -11.29 -3.95 -2.11
C ILE A 152 -10.47 -5.23 -2.00
N ASN A 153 -10.26 -5.73 -0.78
CA ASN A 153 -9.54 -6.97 -0.54
C ASN A 153 -10.22 -8.17 -1.21
N MET A 154 -11.56 -8.23 -1.15
CA MET A 154 -12.32 -9.30 -1.79
C MET A 154 -12.14 -9.29 -3.32
N ILE A 155 -12.25 -8.11 -3.95
CA ILE A 155 -12.03 -7.94 -5.40
C ILE A 155 -10.59 -8.28 -5.76
N ALA A 156 -9.62 -7.82 -4.96
CA ALA A 156 -8.21 -8.06 -5.23
C ALA A 156 -7.83 -9.54 -5.09
N GLN A 157 -8.35 -10.25 -4.09
CA GLN A 157 -8.16 -11.70 -3.95
C GLN A 157 -8.79 -12.46 -5.13
N PHE A 158 -9.96 -12.02 -5.59
CA PHE A 158 -10.61 -12.61 -6.76
C PHE A 158 -9.76 -12.43 -8.04
N ILE A 159 -9.29 -11.21 -8.30
CA ILE A 159 -8.41 -10.93 -9.46
C ILE A 159 -7.08 -11.66 -9.32
N GLY A 160 -6.46 -11.62 -8.14
CA GLY A 160 -5.17 -12.26 -7.86
C GLY A 160 -5.22 -13.78 -7.99
N SER A 161 -6.27 -14.42 -7.48
CA SER A 161 -6.49 -15.86 -7.65
C SER A 161 -6.69 -16.24 -9.12
N GLY A 162 -7.46 -15.45 -9.88
CA GLY A 162 -7.65 -15.66 -11.32
C GLY A 162 -6.33 -15.57 -12.10
N LEU A 163 -5.51 -14.55 -11.81
CA LEU A 163 -4.17 -14.40 -12.41
C LEU A 163 -3.24 -15.56 -12.04
N TYR A 164 -3.22 -15.96 -10.77
CA TYR A 164 -2.41 -17.09 -10.30
C TYR A 164 -2.82 -18.40 -10.99
N PHE A 165 -4.13 -18.65 -11.10
CA PHE A 165 -4.68 -19.82 -11.77
C PHE A 165 -4.32 -19.85 -13.27
N SER A 166 -4.38 -18.70 -13.95
CA SER A 166 -3.98 -18.58 -15.37
C SER A 166 -2.50 -18.85 -15.62
N CYS A 167 -1.63 -18.70 -14.62
CA CYS A 167 -0.21 -18.97 -14.73
C CYS A 167 0.15 -20.44 -14.43
N LEU A 168 -0.77 -21.21 -13.82
CA LEU A 168 -0.60 -22.63 -13.45
C LEU A 168 -1.22 -23.61 -14.47
N ILE A 169 -2.06 -23.14 -15.39
CA ILE A 169 -2.56 -23.95 -16.50
C ILE A 169 -1.55 -23.83 -17.65
N PRO A 170 -0.74 -24.87 -17.95
CA PRO A 170 -0.01 -24.90 -19.20
C PRO A 170 -1.06 -25.12 -20.30
N VAL A 171 -1.25 -24.12 -21.16
CA VAL A 171 -1.84 -24.33 -22.48
C VAL A 171 -0.77 -24.91 -23.40
#